data_AF-A0A1G4BHN1-F1
#
_entry.id   AF-A0A1G4BHN1-F1
#
_cell.length_a   1.000
_cell.length_b   1.000
_cell.length_c   1.000
_cell.angle_alpha   90.00
_cell.angle_beta   90.00
_cell.angle_gamma   90.00
#
_symmetry.space_group_name_H-M   'P 1'
#
loop_
_entity.id
_entity.type
_entity.pdbx_description
1 polymer ?
#
loop_
_entity_poly.entity_id
_entity_poly.type
_entity_poly.pdbx_seq_one_letter_code
_entity_poly.pdbx_strand_id
1 'polypeptide(L)'
;MKLANFGLPATYCRTHFVELSPENIYTGGKTPKVLMTVSIYHIARDFDAPQVEVFFLKALDDKLRPILNPRGIKWESGIYEARRELWRVNRLVTTETG
;
A
#
# COMPACT_ATOMS: atom_id res chain seq x y z
N MET A 1 -2.33 11.19 -9.76
CA MET A 1 -3.16 10.47 -8.78
C MET A 1 -3.92 11.53 -7.99
N LYS A 2 -5.18 11.83 -8.32
CA LYS A 2 -5.99 12.71 -7.48
C LYS A 2 -6.47 11.86 -6.29
N LEU A 3 -5.67 11.87 -5.21
CA LEU A 3 -6.06 11.40 -3.88
C LEU A 3 -7.32 12.12 -3.35
N ALA A 4 -7.73 13.21 -4.01
CA ALA A 4 -8.81 14.12 -3.66
C ALA A 4 -10.25 13.55 -3.74
N ASN A 5 -10.48 12.34 -4.23
CA ASN A 5 -11.85 11.82 -4.41
C ASN A 5 -12.48 11.19 -3.16
N PHE A 6 -11.71 11.00 -2.08
CA PHE A 6 -12.19 10.38 -0.83
C PHE A 6 -12.02 11.29 0.40
N GLY A 7 -11.87 12.61 0.19
CA GLY A 7 -11.74 13.59 1.28
C GLY A 7 -10.45 13.47 2.11
N LEU A 8 -9.50 12.60 1.73
CA LEU A 8 -8.25 12.43 2.47
C LEU A 8 -7.22 13.51 2.08
N PRO A 9 -6.53 14.12 3.07
CA PRO A 9 -5.38 14.97 2.79
C PRO A 9 -4.32 14.24 1.97
N ALA A 10 -3.72 14.90 0.98
CA ALA A 10 -2.68 14.28 0.15
C ALA A 10 -1.47 13.82 0.99
N THR A 11 -1.19 14.51 2.10
CA THR A 11 -0.13 14.20 3.06
C THR A 11 -0.32 12.87 3.79
N TYR A 12 -1.52 12.27 3.78
CA TYR A 12 -1.78 10.96 4.37
C TYR A 12 -1.27 9.81 3.51
N CYS A 13 -1.05 10.05 2.22
CA CYS A 13 -0.43 9.06 1.34
C CYS A 13 1.08 9.25 1.37
N ARG A 14 1.78 8.38 2.12
CA ARG A 14 3.24 8.33 2.13
C ARG A 14 3.71 7.01 1.54
N THR A 15 4.72 7.07 0.68
CA THR A 15 5.32 5.90 0.05
C THR A 15 6.80 5.88 0.39
N HIS A 16 7.29 4.73 0.86
CA HIS A 16 8.71 4.48 1.06
C HIS A 16 9.17 3.45 0.04
N PHE A 17 10.29 3.73 -0.62
CA PHE A 17 10.98 2.77 -1.46
C PHE A 17 12.19 2.26 -0.70
N VAL A 18 12.19 0.96 -0.39
CA VAL A 18 13.26 0.29 0.34
C VAL A 18 13.88 -0.74 -0.59
N GLU A 19 15.13 -0.52 -0.95
CA GLU A 19 15.90 -1.49 -1.72
C GLU A 19 16.48 -2.53 -0.77
N LEU A 20 16.30 -3.81 -1.10
CA LEU A 20 16.84 -4.92 -0.36
C LEU A 20 17.86 -5.65 -1.22
N SER A 21 18.98 -6.00 -0.61
CA SER A 21 19.99 -6.80 -1.27
C SER A 21 19.45 -8.21 -1.60
N PRO A 22 19.86 -8.83 -2.73
CA PRO A 22 19.37 -10.16 -3.12
C PRO A 22 19.56 -11.25 -2.04
N GLU A 23 20.60 -11.17 -1.22
CA GLU A 23 20.87 -12.07 -0.09
C GLU A 23 19.90 -11.92 1.10
N ASN A 24 19.02 -10.92 1.08
CA ASN A 24 18.04 -10.67 2.15
C ASN A 24 16.59 -10.97 1.72
N ILE A 25 16.37 -11.50 0.51
CA ILE A 25 15.04 -11.83 -0.01
C ILE A 25 14.99 -13.30 -0.39
N TYR A 26 14.04 -14.03 0.20
CA TYR A 26 13.83 -15.45 -0.07
C TYR A 26 12.35 -15.75 -0.25
N THR A 27 12.02 -16.47 -1.32
CA THR A 27 10.68 -17.00 -1.58
C THR A 27 10.80 -18.51 -1.71
N GLY A 28 10.19 -19.27 -0.79
CA GLY A 28 10.31 -20.73 -0.76
C GLY A 28 11.76 -21.23 -0.62
N GLY A 29 12.59 -20.50 0.13
CA GLY A 29 14.01 -20.82 0.35
C GLY A 29 14.95 -20.47 -0.82
N LYS A 30 14.47 -19.73 -1.84
CA LYS A 30 15.29 -19.32 -2.99
C LYS A 30 15.24 -17.81 -3.17
N THR A 31 16.35 -17.21 -3.57
CA THR A 31 16.39 -15.79 -3.94
C THR A 31 15.62 -15.56 -5.25
N PRO A 32 14.57 -14.72 -5.25
CA PRO A 32 13.84 -14.40 -6.46
C PRO A 32 14.70 -13.53 -7.40
N LYS A 33 14.60 -13.77 -8.72
CA LYS A 33 15.35 -12.98 -9.71
C LYS A 33 14.87 -11.53 -9.81
N VAL A 34 13.56 -11.31 -9.69
CA VAL A 34 12.92 -10.00 -9.77
C VAL A 34 11.62 -10.04 -8.96
N LEU A 35 11.57 -9.32 -7.84
CA LEU A 35 10.39 -9.26 -6.97
C LEU A 35 10.23 -7.87 -6.36
N MET A 36 8.99 -7.40 -6.27
CA MET A 36 8.59 -6.25 -5.47
C MET A 36 7.53 -6.69 -4.46
N THR A 37 7.68 -6.29 -3.20
CA THR A 37 6.63 -6.45 -2.19
C THR A 37 6.05 -5.08 -1.87
N VAL A 38 4.72 -4.99 -1.85
CA VAL A 38 3.98 -3.76 -1.54
C VAL A 38 3.22 -3.99 -0.24
N SER A 39 3.59 -3.27 0.83
CA SER A 39 2.86 -3.28 2.09
C SER A 39 2.16 -1.94 2.26
N ILE A 40 0.84 -1.97 2.37
CA ILE A 40 0.00 -0.78 2.53
C ILE A 40 -0.61 -0.79 3.92
N TYR A 41 -0.39 0.28 4.69
CA TYR A 41 -1.02 0.48 5.98
C TYR A 41 -2.16 1.48 5.86
N HIS A 42 -3.39 1.00 5.94
CA HIS A 42 -4.59 1.81 6.04
C HIS A 42 -4.86 2.11 7.51
N ILE A 43 -4.71 3.39 7.87
CA ILE A 43 -4.94 3.87 9.24
C ILE A 43 -6.03 4.96 9.25
N ALA A 44 -6.16 5.69 8.14
CA ALA A 44 -7.08 6.82 8.07
C ALA A 44 -8.54 6.36 7.90
N ARG A 45 -8.74 5.23 7.21
CA ARG A 45 -10.02 4.61 6.86
C ARG A 45 -9.79 3.10 6.78
N ASP A 46 -10.80 2.36 7.20
CA ASP A 46 -10.89 0.91 6.99
C ASP A 46 -11.87 0.65 5.82
N PHE A 47 -11.92 -0.58 5.35
CA PHE A 47 -12.89 -1.04 4.36
C PHE A 47 -14.20 -1.38 5.05
N ASP A 48 -15.25 -0.67 4.69
CA ASP A 48 -16.57 -0.85 5.31
C ASP A 48 -17.30 -2.10 4.81
N ALA A 49 -16.82 -2.75 3.73
CA ALA A 49 -17.41 -3.97 3.17
C ALA A 49 -16.48 -4.72 2.20
N PRO A 50 -16.66 -6.05 2.02
CA PRO A 50 -15.81 -6.88 1.16
C PRO A 50 -15.73 -6.44 -0.31
N GLN A 51 -16.81 -5.90 -0.86
CA GLN A 51 -16.81 -5.38 -2.23
C GLN A 51 -15.86 -4.19 -2.42
N VAL A 52 -15.65 -3.40 -1.36
CA VAL A 52 -14.72 -2.25 -1.37
C VAL A 52 -13.28 -2.75 -1.37
N GLU A 53 -12.98 -3.82 -0.63
CA GLU A 53 -11.67 -4.48 -0.64
C GLU A 53 -11.31 -4.96 -2.04
N VAL A 54 -12.22 -5.70 -2.69
CA VAL A 54 -12.02 -6.21 -4.06
C VAL A 54 -11.84 -5.07 -5.05
N PHE A 55 -12.64 -4.02 -4.93
CA PHE A 55 -12.50 -2.82 -5.76
C PHE A 55 -11.14 -2.16 -5.57
N PHE A 56 -10.69 -2.00 -4.32
CA PHE A 56 -9.39 -1.41 -4.01
C PHE A 56 -8.24 -2.23 -4.56
N LEU A 57 -8.25 -3.55 -4.35
CA LEU A 57 -7.24 -4.47 -4.88
C LEU A 57 -7.15 -4.38 -6.39
N LYS A 58 -8.30 -4.37 -7.08
CA LYS A 58 -8.34 -4.19 -8.53
C LYS A 58 -7.75 -2.83 -8.94
N ALA A 59 -8.12 -1.76 -8.24
CA ALA A 59 -7.62 -0.42 -8.54
C ALA A 59 -6.10 -0.32 -8.32
N LEU A 60 -5.57 -0.96 -7.29
CA LEU A 60 -4.12 -1.05 -7.03
C LEU A 60 -3.43 -1.79 -8.18
N ASP A 61 -3.93 -2.97 -8.55
CA ASP A 61 -3.42 -3.78 -9.65
C ASP A 61 -3.43 -3.02 -10.98
N ASP A 62 -4.52 -2.32 -11.29
CA ASP A 62 -4.65 -1.52 -12.52
C ASP A 62 -3.59 -0.38 -12.57
N LYS A 63 -3.07 0.07 -11.42
CA LYS A 63 -1.97 1.05 -11.35
C LYS A 63 -0.59 0.41 -11.41
N LEU A 64 -0.39 -0.74 -10.78
CA LEU A 64 0.90 -1.41 -10.73
C LEU A 64 1.24 -2.12 -12.04
N ARG A 65 0.27 -2.82 -12.66
CA ARG A 65 0.48 -3.62 -13.88
C ARG A 65 1.17 -2.87 -15.01
N PRO A 66 0.77 -1.63 -15.39
CA PRO A 66 1.45 -0.88 -16.46
C PRO A 66 2.91 -0.55 -16.16
N ILE A 67 3.30 -0.52 -14.88
CA ILE A 67 4.65 -0.17 -14.43
C ILE A 67 5.52 -1.43 -14.30
N LEU A 68 4.97 -2.51 -13.74
CA LEU A 68 5.73 -3.70 -13.36
C LEU A 68 5.81 -4.72 -14.49
N ASN A 69 4.72 -4.93 -15.25
CA ASN A 69 4.67 -5.95 -16.30
C ASN A 69 5.70 -5.74 -17.41
N PRO A 70 5.88 -4.52 -17.98
CA PRO A 70 6.87 -4.30 -19.04
C PRO A 70 8.31 -4.60 -18.59
N ARG A 71 8.56 -4.61 -17.28
CA ARG A 71 9.87 -4.89 -16.67
C ARG A 71 10.01 -6.36 -16.22
N GLY A 72 8.99 -7.18 -16.44
CA GLY A 72 8.97 -8.58 -15.97
C GLY A 72 9.00 -8.72 -14.44
N ILE A 73 8.67 -7.66 -13.68
CA ILE A 73 8.70 -7.67 -12.22
C ILE A 73 7.45 -8.39 -11.72
N LYS A 74 7.66 -9.43 -10.89
CA LYS A 74 6.58 -10.04 -10.11
C LYS A 74 6.36 -9.23 -8.84
N TRP A 75 5.13 -9.18 -8.35
CA TRP A 75 4.84 -8.50 -7.10
C TRP A 75 3.85 -9.24 -6.22
N GLU A 76 3.90 -8.89 -4.95
CA GLU A 76 2.93 -9.25 -3.92
C GLU A 76 2.45 -7.96 -3.26
N SER A 77 1.15 -7.89 -2.91
CA SER A 77 0.58 -6.76 -2.18
C SER A 77 -0.16 -7.24 -0.94
N GLY A 78 0.17 -6.67 0.22
CA GLY A 78 -0.55 -6.84 1.48
C GLY A 78 -1.13 -5.52 1.95
N ILE A 79 -2.39 -5.53 2.37
CA ILE A 79 -3.06 -4.39 3.00
C ILE A 79 -3.28 -4.74 4.47
N TYR A 80 -2.90 -3.80 5.33
CA TYR A 80 -3.01 -3.92 6.78
C TYR A 80 -3.83 -2.74 7.30
N GLU A 81 -4.92 -3.05 7.97
CA GLU A 81 -5.75 -2.05 8.65
C GLU A 81 -5.29 -1.89 10.10
N ALA A 82 -5.35 -0.67 10.60
CA ALA A 82 -4.90 -0.36 11.95
C ALA A 82 -5.82 0.66 12.61
N ARG A 83 -5.90 0.55 13.93
CA ARG A 83 -6.78 1.38 14.76
C ARG A 83 -6.42 2.86 14.66
N ARG A 84 -7.34 3.66 14.07
CA ARG A 84 -7.17 5.11 13.89
C ARG A 84 -6.93 5.84 15.21
N GLU A 85 -7.61 5.45 16.30
CA GLU A 85 -7.49 6.10 17.60
C GLU A 85 -6.07 6.04 18.20
N LEU A 86 -5.22 5.13 17.70
CA LEU A 86 -3.83 4.97 18.12
C LEU A 86 -2.84 5.73 17.23
N TRP A 87 -3.32 6.36 16.15
CA TRP A 87 -2.48 7.09 15.22
C TRP A 87 -2.33 8.55 15.61
N ARG A 88 -1.10 9.06 15.52
CA ARG A 88 -0.77 10.46 15.80
C ARG A 88 0.13 11.00 14.71
N VAL A 89 -0.10 12.25 14.32
CA VAL A 89 0.81 13.02 13.46
C VAL A 89 1.23 14.25 14.26
N ASN A 90 2.54 14.44 14.45
CA ASN A 90 3.10 15.53 15.26
C ASN A 90 2.46 15.65 16.66
N ARG A 91 2.26 14.51 17.34
CA ARG A 91 1.62 14.38 18.67
C ARG A 91 0.11 14.70 18.71
N LEU A 92 -0.52 15.07 17.60
CA LEU A 92 -1.94 15.35 17.54
C LEU A 92 -2.74 14.14 17.07
N VAL A 93 -3.93 13.95 17.65
CA VAL A 93 -4.95 13.06 17.09
C VAL A 93 -5.35 13.64 15.74
N THR A 94 -5.33 12.82 14.70
CA THR A 94 -5.76 13.25 13.37
C THR A 94 -7.28 13.40 13.38
N THR A 95 -7.77 14.64 13.34
CA THR A 95 -9.21 14.95 13.28
C THR A 95 -9.75 15.02 11.85
N GLU A 96 -8.86 15.15 10.85
CA GLU A 96 -9.25 15.17 9.46
C GLU A 96 -9.51 13.74 8.97
N THR A 97 -10.79 13.43 8.84
CA THR A 97 -11.34 12.50 7.85
C THR A 97 -12.33 13.33 7.03
N GLY A 98 -12.00 13.63 5.78
CA GLY A 98 -13.02 14.17 4.87
C GLY A 98 -14.12 13.16 4.59
#